data_AF-E3QBR4-F1
#
_entry.id   AF-E3QBR4-F1
#
_cell.length_a   1.000
_cell.length_b   1.000
_cell.length_c   1.000
_cell.angle_alpha   90.00
_cell.angle_beta   90.00
_cell.angle_gamma   90.00
#
_symmetry.space_group_name_H-M   'P 1'
#
loop_
_entity.id
_entity.type
_entity.pdbx_description
1 polymer ?
#
loop_
_entity_poly.entity_id
_entity_poly.type
_entity_poly.pdbx_seq_one_letter_code
_entity_poly.pdbx_strand_id
1 'polypeptide(L)'
;MSSTPPFSIPSVQGFVALARKVYHPIGFKRGYNFTLFVVTAGGMMGFALSRMIYFNIDGVFCNPDHKQRTVPGECYFYQSGTGRAGIVMHLAGMIPGGFLACLQFIPVIRQKAILFHRLNGYLVILLSIVGIIGVLMVARRAFGGGVSMQTAMGTSSIMFLGALGLSFYNIKKLQIEQHRAWMMRAWVYAGFIVTMRIIGFLAVMITADSDYYQVKQCAVLDFIFSHNQTKVIDLYPGCGGYYSGESPGLNVIIHSNYHAHQPAEIAAGFTSVFDAGSWLALVIHAVLVELYLHLTPAESECLRRISYQRQLEAGMKNAGNAGLTVQRLGDAEPWLPPAELLQSEHGRTPSSDENMGEKGVGAV
;
A
#
# COMPACT_ATOMS: atom_id res chain seq x y z
N MET A 1 -52.52 26.89 7.89
CA MET A 1 -52.18 25.71 8.72
C MET A 1 -51.80 24.57 7.80
N SER A 2 -50.51 24.28 7.67
CA SER A 2 -50.01 23.02 7.11
C SER A 2 -48.64 22.77 7.74
N SER A 3 -48.65 22.00 8.83
CA SER A 3 -47.45 21.54 9.52
C SER A 3 -46.99 20.25 8.85
N THR A 4 -45.87 20.33 8.15
CA THR A 4 -45.11 19.18 7.68
C THR A 4 -44.68 18.30 8.87
N PRO A 5 -44.76 16.95 8.76
CA PRO A 5 -44.37 16.07 9.85
C PRO A 5 -42.83 16.07 10.02
N PRO A 6 -42.33 15.88 11.26
CA PRO A 6 -40.90 15.89 11.53
C PRO A 6 -40.24 14.65 10.92
N PHE A 7 -39.08 14.86 10.29
CA PHE A 7 -38.24 13.81 9.74
C PHE A 7 -37.78 12.88 10.86
N SER A 8 -38.27 11.63 10.86
CA SER A 8 -37.91 10.63 11.85
C SER A 8 -36.48 10.13 11.60
N ILE A 9 -35.56 10.57 12.45
CA ILE A 9 -34.19 10.03 12.48
C ILE A 9 -34.30 8.55 12.87
N PRO A 10 -33.78 7.59 12.08
CA PRO A 10 -33.81 6.18 12.44
C PRO A 10 -33.12 5.96 13.78
N SER A 11 -33.73 5.18 14.67
CA SER A 11 -33.09 4.83 15.94
C SER A 11 -31.74 4.15 15.69
N VAL A 12 -30.75 4.45 16.53
CA VAL A 12 -29.39 3.87 16.45
C VAL A 12 -29.43 2.33 16.33
N GLN A 13 -30.44 1.70 16.94
CA GLN A 13 -30.69 0.26 16.87
C GLN A 13 -31.11 -0.23 15.47
N GLY A 14 -31.92 0.56 14.73
CA GLY A 14 -32.33 0.25 13.36
C GLY A 14 -31.17 0.35 12.36
N PHE A 15 -30.31 1.36 12.51
CA PHE A 15 -29.09 1.50 11.70
C PHE A 15 -28.11 0.33 11.94
N VAL A 16 -27.91 -0.08 13.20
CA VAL A 16 -27.05 -1.22 13.55
C VAL A 16 -27.64 -2.56 13.06
N ALA A 17 -28.97 -2.71 13.05
CA ALA A 17 -29.63 -3.89 12.49
C ALA A 17 -29.51 -3.96 10.96
N LEU A 18 -29.65 -2.81 10.27
CA LEU A 18 -29.46 -2.73 8.81
C LEU A 18 -28.00 -2.97 8.42
N ALA A 19 -27.04 -2.38 9.13
CA ALA A 19 -25.61 -2.60 8.91
C ALA A 19 -25.25 -4.10 9.05
N ARG A 20 -25.79 -4.78 10.07
CA ARG A 20 -25.62 -6.24 10.27
C ARG A 20 -26.07 -7.07 9.07
N LYS A 21 -27.18 -6.68 8.42
CA LYS A 21 -27.66 -7.37 7.20
C LYS A 21 -26.71 -7.20 6.01
N VAL A 22 -25.90 -6.14 5.97
CA VAL A 22 -24.95 -5.88 4.87
C VAL A 22 -23.62 -6.62 5.08
N TYR A 23 -23.05 -6.60 6.29
CA TYR A 23 -21.69 -7.13 6.49
C TYR A 23 -21.63 -8.62 6.90
N HIS A 24 -22.68 -9.19 7.51
CA HIS A 24 -22.72 -10.63 7.84
C HIS A 24 -22.68 -11.54 6.61
N PRO A 25 -23.41 -11.29 5.50
CA PRO A 25 -23.35 -12.13 4.30
C PRO A 25 -21.98 -12.17 3.63
N ILE A 26 -21.14 -11.15 3.86
CA ILE A 26 -19.78 -11.04 3.34
C ILE A 26 -18.75 -11.66 4.32
N GLY A 27 -19.21 -12.08 5.50
CA GLY A 27 -18.44 -12.85 6.49
C GLY A 27 -17.75 -12.02 7.56
N PHE A 28 -18.03 -10.72 7.65
CA PHE A 28 -17.51 -9.89 8.73
C PHE A 28 -18.30 -10.16 10.01
N LYS A 29 -17.61 -10.46 11.11
CA LYS A 29 -18.25 -10.69 12.43
C LYS A 29 -18.45 -9.40 13.22
N ARG A 30 -17.65 -8.36 12.95
CA ARG A 30 -17.64 -7.09 13.68
C ARG A 30 -17.71 -5.91 12.71
N GLY A 31 -18.54 -4.91 13.02
CA GLY A 31 -18.78 -3.76 12.15
C GLY A 31 -17.53 -2.94 11.84
N TYR A 32 -16.63 -2.75 12.82
CA TYR A 32 -15.39 -1.99 12.60
C TYR A 32 -14.46 -2.64 11.55
N ASN A 33 -14.42 -3.99 11.47
CA ASN A 33 -13.64 -4.68 10.44
C ASN A 33 -14.21 -4.42 9.05
N PHE A 34 -15.53 -4.32 8.94
CA PHE A 34 -16.19 -3.95 7.70
C PHE A 34 -15.92 -2.50 7.31
N THR A 35 -16.00 -1.57 8.27
CA THR A 35 -15.63 -0.16 8.02
C THR A 35 -14.18 -0.03 7.56
N LEU A 36 -13.24 -0.70 8.22
CA LEU A 36 -11.84 -0.72 7.82
C LEU A 36 -11.67 -1.29 6.41
N PHE A 37 -12.36 -2.39 6.10
CA PHE A 37 -12.35 -2.97 4.76
C PHE A 37 -12.86 -1.99 3.69
N VAL A 38 -13.96 -1.29 3.95
CA VAL A 38 -14.53 -0.31 3.01
C VAL A 38 -13.57 0.86 2.78
N VAL A 39 -12.97 1.41 3.84
CA VAL A 39 -12.05 2.56 3.72
C VAL A 39 -10.75 2.14 3.01
N THR A 40 -10.21 0.97 3.33
CA THR A 40 -8.92 0.51 2.78
C THR A 40 -9.09 -0.23 1.46
N ALA A 41 -9.55 -1.48 1.50
CA ALA A 41 -9.76 -2.30 0.31
C ALA A 41 -10.82 -1.69 -0.62
N GLY A 42 -11.93 -1.16 -0.09
CA GLY A 42 -12.92 -0.46 -0.92
C GLY A 42 -12.34 0.81 -1.58
N GLY A 43 -11.53 1.58 -0.86
CA GLY A 43 -10.79 2.73 -1.41
C GLY A 43 -9.82 2.32 -2.53
N MET A 44 -9.04 1.26 -2.32
CA MET A 44 -8.14 0.69 -3.34
C MET A 44 -8.92 0.18 -4.55
N MET A 45 -10.05 -0.50 -4.33
CA MET A 45 -10.92 -0.98 -5.39
C MET A 45 -11.45 0.17 -6.25
N GLY A 46 -11.98 1.21 -5.61
CA GLY A 46 -12.47 2.42 -6.29
C GLY A 46 -11.36 3.13 -7.05
N PHE A 47 -10.16 3.20 -6.46
CA PHE A 47 -8.99 3.74 -7.14
C PHE A 47 -8.65 2.92 -8.39
N ALA A 48 -8.51 1.60 -8.29
CA ALA A 48 -8.20 0.73 -9.42
C ALA A 48 -9.23 0.89 -10.56
N LEU A 49 -10.52 0.86 -10.24
CA LEU A 49 -11.60 1.05 -11.21
C LEU A 49 -11.54 2.43 -11.88
N SER A 50 -11.29 3.49 -11.12
CA SER A 50 -11.17 4.86 -11.67
C SER A 50 -9.99 5.02 -12.64
N ARG A 51 -8.99 4.14 -12.57
CA ARG A 51 -7.77 4.19 -13.39
C ARG A 51 -7.78 3.23 -14.58
N MET A 52 -8.82 2.40 -14.74
CA MET A 52 -8.98 1.52 -15.90
C MET A 52 -8.90 2.27 -17.24
N ILE A 53 -9.36 3.52 -17.29
CA ILE A 53 -9.29 4.39 -18.47
C ILE A 53 -7.84 4.61 -18.98
N TYR A 54 -6.83 4.43 -18.13
CA TYR A 54 -5.42 4.62 -18.48
C TYR A 54 -4.84 3.48 -19.29
N PHE A 55 -5.55 2.37 -19.48
CA PHE A 55 -5.19 1.37 -20.48
C PHE A 55 -5.19 1.93 -21.91
N ASN A 56 -6.02 2.95 -22.17
CA ASN A 56 -5.90 3.74 -23.39
C ASN A 56 -4.80 4.80 -23.23
N ILE A 57 -3.55 4.38 -23.41
CA ILE A 57 -2.38 5.24 -23.19
C ILE A 57 -2.43 6.46 -24.11
N ASP A 58 -2.60 6.26 -25.42
CA ASP A 58 -2.50 7.36 -26.38
C ASP A 58 -3.77 8.23 -26.39
N GLY A 59 -4.95 7.64 -26.20
CA GLY A 59 -6.22 8.37 -26.27
C GLY A 59 -6.63 9.07 -24.96
N VAL A 60 -6.13 8.63 -23.80
CA VAL A 60 -6.51 9.17 -22.48
C VAL A 60 -5.30 9.59 -21.66
N PHE A 61 -4.37 8.67 -21.39
CA PHE A 61 -3.28 8.93 -20.43
C PHE A 61 -2.31 10.01 -20.94
N CYS A 62 -1.93 9.92 -22.22
CA CYS A 62 -1.01 10.80 -22.92
C CYS A 62 -1.67 11.78 -23.89
N ASN A 63 -3.00 11.84 -23.91
CA ASN A 63 -3.73 12.81 -24.72
C ASN A 63 -3.72 14.18 -24.04
N PRO A 64 -3.12 15.23 -24.65
CA PRO A 64 -3.06 16.55 -24.05
C PRO A 64 -4.44 17.22 -23.90
N ASP A 65 -5.42 16.86 -24.72
CA ASP A 65 -6.75 17.46 -24.71
C ASP A 65 -7.72 16.75 -23.74
N HIS A 66 -7.32 15.61 -23.19
CA HIS A 66 -8.16 14.83 -22.30
C HIS A 66 -8.10 15.37 -20.85
N LYS A 67 -9.26 15.61 -20.23
CA LYS A 67 -9.36 16.19 -18.88
C LYS A 67 -8.72 15.35 -17.77
N GLN A 68 -8.68 14.02 -17.95
CA GLN A 68 -8.16 13.07 -16.96
C GLN A 68 -6.74 12.57 -17.28
N ARG A 69 -5.98 13.28 -18.13
CA ARG A 69 -4.61 12.96 -18.51
C ARG A 69 -3.62 12.94 -17.34
N THR A 70 -2.42 12.42 -17.60
CA THR A 70 -1.29 12.52 -16.66
C THR A 70 -0.75 13.95 -16.53
N VAL A 71 0.18 14.17 -15.60
CA VAL A 71 0.83 15.47 -15.39
C VAL A 71 1.55 15.93 -16.68
N PRO A 72 1.44 17.21 -17.08
CA PRO A 72 2.06 17.69 -18.32
C PRO A 72 3.57 17.42 -18.40
N GLY A 73 3.99 16.81 -19.50
CA GLY A 73 5.38 16.46 -19.79
C GLY A 73 5.77 15.02 -19.47
N GLU A 74 5.04 14.31 -18.60
CA GLU A 74 5.34 12.90 -18.27
C GLU A 74 5.38 12.01 -19.52
N CYS A 75 4.43 12.22 -20.44
CA CYS A 75 4.32 11.42 -21.64
C CYS A 75 5.45 11.62 -22.65
N TYR A 76 6.32 12.62 -22.49
CA TYR A 76 7.57 12.69 -23.24
C TYR A 76 8.38 11.38 -23.09
N PHE A 77 8.39 10.80 -21.89
CA PHE A 77 9.14 9.57 -21.61
C PHE A 77 8.37 8.28 -21.88
N TYR A 78 7.05 8.34 -22.12
CA TYR A 78 6.19 7.15 -22.22
C TYR A 78 5.73 6.84 -23.66
N GLN A 79 6.20 7.61 -24.65
CA GLN A 79 5.85 7.41 -26.06
C GLN A 79 6.40 6.11 -26.66
N SER A 80 7.58 5.66 -26.25
CA SER A 80 8.24 4.49 -26.83
C SER A 80 9.26 3.84 -25.88
N GLY A 81 9.87 2.75 -26.33
CA GLY A 81 10.99 2.11 -25.65
C GLY A 81 10.66 1.61 -24.24
N THR A 82 11.63 1.76 -23.33
CA THR A 82 11.55 1.27 -21.94
C THR A 82 10.50 2.01 -21.12
N GLY A 83 10.29 3.30 -21.36
CA GLY A 83 9.26 4.07 -20.66
C GLY A 83 7.85 3.62 -21.02
N ARG A 84 7.59 3.34 -22.30
CA ARG A 84 6.30 2.78 -22.75
C ARG A 84 6.06 1.37 -22.20
N ALA A 85 7.06 0.49 -22.30
CA ALA A 85 6.96 -0.85 -21.73
C ALA A 85 6.72 -0.79 -20.22
N GLY A 86 7.44 0.08 -19.51
CA GLY A 86 7.33 0.24 -18.07
C GLY A 86 5.95 0.70 -17.62
N ILE A 87 5.37 1.74 -18.26
CA ILE A 87 4.03 2.21 -17.89
C ILE A 87 2.95 1.18 -18.23
N VAL A 88 3.07 0.45 -19.36
CA VAL A 88 2.14 -0.64 -19.71
C VAL A 88 2.20 -1.74 -18.65
N MET A 89 3.40 -2.20 -18.30
CA MET A 89 3.59 -3.22 -17.27
C MET A 89 3.06 -2.78 -15.90
N HIS A 90 3.31 -1.52 -15.53
CA HIS A 90 2.80 -0.95 -14.29
C HIS A 90 1.27 -0.97 -14.24
N LEU A 91 0.61 -0.44 -15.28
CA LEU A 91 -0.86 -0.37 -15.35
C LEU A 91 -1.48 -1.78 -15.43
N ALA A 92 -0.94 -2.65 -16.29
CA ALA A 92 -1.43 -4.02 -16.47
C ALA A 92 -1.19 -4.92 -15.27
N GLY A 93 -0.19 -4.64 -14.43
CA GLY A 93 0.03 -5.35 -13.18
C GLY A 93 -0.82 -4.77 -12.04
N MET A 94 -0.65 -3.47 -11.76
CA MET A 94 -1.15 -2.86 -10.52
C MET A 94 -2.65 -2.61 -10.52
N ILE A 95 -3.27 -2.28 -11.66
CA ILE A 95 -4.72 -2.02 -11.72
C ILE A 95 -5.51 -3.32 -11.47
N PRO A 96 -5.36 -4.39 -12.28
CA PRO A 96 -6.08 -5.64 -12.02
C PRO A 96 -5.58 -6.31 -10.73
N GLY A 97 -4.29 -6.22 -10.41
CA GLY A 97 -3.74 -6.74 -9.16
C GLY A 97 -4.39 -6.11 -7.93
N GLY A 98 -4.52 -4.78 -7.90
CA GLY A 98 -5.19 -4.04 -6.84
C GLY A 98 -6.67 -4.38 -6.70
N PHE A 99 -7.38 -4.50 -7.82
CA PHE A 99 -8.77 -4.94 -7.84
C PHE A 99 -8.93 -6.35 -7.25
N LEU A 100 -8.16 -7.31 -7.77
CA LEU A 100 -8.22 -8.71 -7.36
C LEU A 100 -7.76 -8.94 -5.92
N ALA A 101 -6.82 -8.14 -5.44
CA ALA A 101 -6.37 -8.18 -4.05
C ALA A 101 -7.48 -7.81 -3.07
N CYS A 102 -8.36 -6.88 -3.42
CA CYS A 102 -9.49 -6.52 -2.56
C CYS A 102 -10.41 -7.73 -2.30
N LEU A 103 -10.54 -8.64 -3.28
CA LEU A 103 -11.29 -9.90 -3.12
C LEU A 103 -10.60 -10.85 -2.13
N GLN A 104 -9.27 -10.78 -1.97
CA GLN A 104 -8.53 -11.61 -1.00
C GLN A 104 -8.90 -11.31 0.46
N PHE A 105 -9.33 -10.08 0.73
CA PHE A 105 -9.69 -9.62 2.08
C PHE A 105 -11.16 -9.86 2.43
N ILE A 106 -11.96 -10.43 1.52
CA ILE A 106 -13.37 -10.80 1.78
C ILE A 106 -13.41 -12.13 2.56
N PRO A 107 -13.89 -12.14 3.82
CA PRO A 107 -13.83 -13.34 4.67
C PRO A 107 -14.57 -14.54 4.09
N VAL A 108 -15.74 -14.33 3.48
CA VAL A 108 -16.55 -15.42 2.88
C VAL A 108 -15.80 -16.15 1.77
N ILE A 109 -14.99 -15.46 0.98
CA ILE A 109 -14.21 -16.10 -0.09
C ILE A 109 -13.23 -17.09 0.50
N ARG A 110 -12.53 -16.72 1.57
CA ARG A 110 -11.61 -17.64 2.26
C ARG A 110 -12.33 -18.81 2.94
N GLN A 111 -13.52 -18.58 3.48
CA GLN A 111 -14.29 -19.59 4.22
C GLN A 111 -15.00 -20.59 3.30
N LYS A 112 -15.54 -20.14 2.17
CA LYS A 112 -16.40 -20.95 1.29
C LYS A 112 -15.78 -21.28 -0.06
N ALA A 113 -14.81 -20.49 -0.54
CA ALA A 113 -14.22 -20.61 -1.87
C ALA A 113 -12.68 -20.61 -1.80
N ILE A 114 -12.11 -21.50 -0.98
CA ILE A 114 -10.67 -21.52 -0.71
C ILE A 114 -9.80 -21.75 -1.97
N LEU A 115 -10.29 -22.55 -2.94
CA LEU A 115 -9.57 -22.77 -4.20
C LEU A 115 -9.45 -21.46 -4.99
N PHE A 116 -10.56 -20.70 -5.09
CA PHE A 116 -10.56 -19.39 -5.72
C PHE A 116 -9.61 -18.42 -5.00
N HIS A 117 -9.65 -18.37 -3.66
CA HIS A 117 -8.73 -17.55 -2.86
C HIS A 117 -7.26 -17.83 -3.22
N ARG A 118 -6.88 -19.12 -3.31
CA ARG A 118 -5.51 -19.55 -3.65
C ARG A 118 -5.12 -19.17 -5.08
N LEU A 119 -5.95 -19.49 -6.08
CA LEU A 119 -5.67 -19.20 -7.49
C LEU A 119 -5.59 -17.68 -7.73
N ASN A 120 -6.55 -16.93 -7.20
CA ASN A 120 -6.55 -15.48 -7.25
C ASN A 120 -5.31 -14.91 -6.53
N GLY A 121 -4.87 -15.52 -5.42
CA GLY A 121 -3.68 -15.08 -4.68
C GLY A 121 -2.39 -15.21 -5.49
N TYR A 122 -2.22 -16.33 -6.21
CA TYR A 122 -1.08 -16.51 -7.11
C TYR A 122 -1.10 -15.51 -8.28
N LEU A 123 -2.27 -15.26 -8.86
CA LEU A 123 -2.43 -14.26 -9.91
C LEU A 123 -2.09 -12.86 -9.41
N VAL A 124 -2.57 -12.49 -8.22
CA VAL A 124 -2.27 -11.21 -7.58
C VAL A 124 -0.76 -11.03 -7.34
N ILE A 125 -0.06 -12.07 -6.87
CA ILE A 125 1.41 -12.03 -6.69
C ILE A 125 2.12 -11.84 -8.04
N LEU A 126 1.73 -12.58 -9.08
CA LEU A 126 2.32 -12.45 -10.41
C LEU A 126 2.13 -11.04 -10.97
N LEU A 127 0.90 -10.52 -10.91
CA LEU A 127 0.57 -9.16 -11.36
C LEU A 127 1.33 -8.09 -10.57
N SER A 128 1.51 -8.30 -9.26
CA SER A 128 2.30 -7.41 -8.40
C SER A 128 3.76 -7.34 -8.84
N ILE A 129 4.38 -8.49 -9.18
CA ILE A 129 5.76 -8.54 -9.67
C ILE A 129 5.89 -7.79 -11.00
N VAL A 130 5.01 -8.09 -11.98
CA VAL A 130 5.00 -7.39 -13.28
C VAL A 130 4.80 -5.88 -13.08
N GLY A 131 3.87 -5.50 -12.21
CA GLY A 131 3.57 -4.11 -11.89
C GLY A 131 4.78 -3.36 -11.30
N ILE A 132 5.52 -3.99 -10.38
CA ILE A 132 6.70 -3.39 -9.76
C ILE A 132 7.89 -3.33 -10.73
N ILE A 133 8.08 -4.33 -11.61
CA ILE A 133 9.07 -4.21 -12.69
C ILE A 133 8.76 -2.96 -13.53
N GLY A 134 7.48 -2.76 -13.88
CA GLY A 134 7.02 -1.54 -14.56
C GLY A 134 7.35 -0.25 -13.81
N VAL A 135 7.10 -0.20 -12.49
CA VAL A 135 7.47 0.94 -11.62
C VAL A 135 8.95 1.24 -11.72
N LEU A 136 9.81 0.22 -11.55
CA LEU A 136 11.27 0.42 -11.55
C LEU A 136 11.79 0.89 -12.91
N MET A 137 11.15 0.50 -14.00
CA MET A 137 11.48 0.97 -15.36
C MET A 137 11.18 2.47 -15.56
N VAL A 138 10.13 2.99 -14.91
CA VAL A 138 9.72 4.40 -15.06
C VAL A 138 10.17 5.31 -13.92
N ALA A 139 10.64 4.77 -12.80
CA ALA A 139 10.96 5.52 -11.58
C ALA A 139 11.93 6.69 -11.78
N ARG A 140 12.89 6.56 -12.72
CA ARG A 140 13.86 7.62 -13.05
C ARG A 140 13.25 8.84 -13.74
N ARG A 141 12.00 8.75 -14.20
CA ARG A 141 11.32 9.78 -15.00
C ARG A 141 10.02 10.25 -14.36
N ALA A 142 9.34 9.35 -13.63
CA ALA A 142 8.06 9.63 -13.01
C ALA A 142 8.13 10.83 -12.05
N PHE A 143 7.23 11.79 -12.26
CA PHE A 143 7.07 12.99 -11.44
C PHE A 143 8.38 13.76 -11.24
N GLY A 144 9.13 13.97 -12.32
CA GLY A 144 10.40 14.71 -12.32
C GLY A 144 11.63 13.84 -12.04
N GLY A 145 11.46 12.59 -11.60
CA GLY A 145 12.55 11.62 -11.53
C GLY A 145 13.65 11.92 -10.51
N GLY A 146 13.42 12.86 -9.59
CA GLY A 146 14.37 13.22 -8.55
C GLY A 146 14.76 12.03 -7.67
N VAL A 147 15.96 12.08 -7.08
CA VAL A 147 16.48 10.99 -6.23
C VAL A 147 15.54 10.71 -5.04
N SER A 148 14.94 11.76 -4.45
CA SER A 148 13.92 11.64 -3.41
C SER A 148 12.73 10.78 -3.85
N MET A 149 12.17 11.04 -5.03
CA MET A 149 11.08 10.23 -5.61
C MET A 149 11.53 8.79 -5.89
N GLN A 150 12.73 8.60 -6.45
CA GLN A 150 13.27 7.27 -6.71
C GLN A 150 13.47 6.46 -5.43
N THR A 151 13.92 7.09 -4.34
CA THR A 151 14.08 6.42 -3.04
C THR A 151 12.75 6.06 -2.41
N ALA A 152 11.71 6.90 -2.53
CA ALA A 152 10.36 6.56 -2.09
C ALA A 152 9.79 5.35 -2.86
N MET A 153 9.92 5.35 -4.19
CA MET A 153 9.44 4.25 -5.05
C MET A 153 10.26 2.97 -4.84
N GLY A 154 11.58 3.07 -4.69
CA GLY A 154 12.45 1.93 -4.39
C GLY A 154 12.14 1.31 -3.03
N THR A 155 12.02 2.14 -1.99
CA THR A 155 11.70 1.69 -0.63
C THR A 155 10.34 1.02 -0.57
N SER A 156 9.29 1.66 -1.12
CA SER A 156 7.95 1.07 -1.17
C SER A 156 7.92 -0.24 -1.98
N SER A 157 8.67 -0.33 -3.08
CA SER A 157 8.80 -1.57 -3.87
C SER A 157 9.46 -2.70 -3.07
N ILE A 158 10.54 -2.42 -2.34
CA ILE A 158 11.23 -3.39 -1.49
C ILE A 158 10.31 -3.85 -0.36
N MET A 159 9.64 -2.91 0.32
CA MET A 159 8.68 -3.22 1.39
C MET A 159 7.53 -4.09 0.88
N PHE A 160 6.98 -3.75 -0.30
CA PHE A 160 5.86 -4.48 -0.89
C PHE A 160 6.27 -5.89 -1.35
N LEU A 161 7.31 -6.02 -2.18
CA LEU A 161 7.78 -7.32 -2.66
C LEU A 161 8.34 -8.18 -1.52
N GLY A 162 9.05 -7.57 -0.57
CA GLY A 162 9.50 -8.24 0.65
C GLY A 162 8.33 -8.82 1.43
N ALA A 163 7.30 -8.02 1.69
CA ALA A 163 6.10 -8.49 2.38
C ALA A 163 5.37 -9.61 1.62
N LEU A 164 5.25 -9.52 0.29
CA LEU A 164 4.69 -10.60 -0.53
C LEU A 164 5.53 -11.88 -0.45
N GLY A 165 6.85 -11.78 -0.55
CA GLY A 165 7.78 -12.91 -0.47
C GLY A 165 7.71 -13.61 0.89
N LEU A 166 7.74 -12.84 1.98
CA LEU A 166 7.63 -13.38 3.35
C LEU A 166 6.23 -13.97 3.60
N SER A 167 5.17 -13.37 3.06
CA SER A 167 3.81 -13.91 3.12
C SER A 167 3.72 -15.27 2.39
N PHE A 168 4.33 -15.36 1.20
CA PHE A 168 4.39 -16.60 0.42
C PHE A 168 5.20 -17.69 1.13
N TYR A 169 6.35 -17.34 1.70
CA TYR A 169 7.16 -18.27 2.48
C TYR A 169 6.37 -18.86 3.66
N ASN A 170 5.68 -18.01 4.43
CA ASN A 170 4.94 -18.47 5.61
C ASN A 170 3.75 -19.36 5.26
N ILE A 171 3.00 -19.06 4.19
CA ILE A 171 1.89 -19.94 3.79
C ILE A 171 2.38 -21.31 3.32
N LYS A 172 3.56 -21.37 2.68
CA LYS A 172 4.21 -22.65 2.33
C LYS A 172 4.69 -23.43 3.54
N LYS A 173 4.94 -22.77 4.68
CA LYS A 173 5.23 -23.38 5.97
C LYS A 173 3.99 -23.59 6.84
N LEU A 174 2.79 -23.42 6.27
CA LEU A 174 1.50 -23.51 6.98
C LEU A 174 1.39 -22.57 8.18
N GLN A 175 2.17 -21.48 8.22
CA GLN A 175 2.06 -20.41 9.21
C GLN A 175 1.08 -19.34 8.73
N ILE A 176 -0.19 -19.56 9.00
CA ILE A 176 -1.31 -18.75 8.49
C ILE A 176 -1.33 -17.36 9.15
N GLU A 177 -1.00 -17.26 10.43
CA GLU A 177 -0.96 -16.00 11.16
C GLU A 177 0.11 -15.05 10.60
N GLN A 178 1.31 -15.57 10.31
CA GLN A 178 2.37 -14.79 9.66
C GLN A 178 2.04 -14.48 8.21
N HIS A 179 1.46 -15.44 7.47
CA HIS A 179 0.97 -15.18 6.12
C HIS A 179 -0.01 -14.00 6.09
N ARG A 180 -1.01 -14.00 7.00
CA ARG A 180 -1.97 -12.90 7.16
C ARG A 180 -1.26 -11.59 7.48
N ALA A 181 -0.35 -11.60 8.46
CA ALA A 181 0.32 -10.38 8.90
C ALA A 181 1.13 -9.74 7.77
N TRP A 182 1.93 -10.54 7.05
CA TRP A 182 2.70 -10.06 5.90
C TRP A 182 1.85 -9.68 4.69
N MET A 183 0.72 -10.36 4.45
CA MET A 183 -0.19 -9.97 3.37
C MET A 183 -0.89 -8.64 3.66
N MET A 184 -1.25 -8.37 4.93
CA MET A 184 -1.79 -7.07 5.33
C MET A 184 -0.73 -5.97 5.18
N ARG A 185 0.52 -6.21 5.60
CA ARG A 185 1.63 -5.28 5.35
C ARG A 185 1.75 -4.94 3.88
N ALA A 186 1.82 -5.94 3.00
CA ALA A 186 1.94 -5.72 1.56
C ALA A 186 0.83 -4.78 1.02
N TRP A 187 -0.44 -5.10 1.28
CA TRP A 187 -1.54 -4.35 0.68
C TRP A 187 -1.84 -3.01 1.37
N VAL A 188 -1.52 -2.86 2.65
CA VAL A 188 -1.55 -1.56 3.32
C VAL A 188 -0.40 -0.69 2.80
N TYR A 189 0.82 -1.23 2.63
CA TYR A 189 1.90 -0.49 1.98
C TYR A 189 1.50 -0.03 0.60
N ALA A 190 0.95 -0.91 -0.26
CA ALA A 190 0.47 -0.54 -1.59
C ALA A 190 -0.63 0.55 -1.56
N GLY A 191 -1.44 0.59 -0.49
CA GLY A 191 -2.44 1.62 -0.22
C GLY A 191 -1.90 3.06 -0.23
N PHE A 192 -0.61 3.24 0.07
CA PHE A 192 0.00 4.56 0.12
C PHE A 192 -0.13 5.34 -1.20
N ILE A 193 -0.25 4.66 -2.34
CA ILE A 193 -0.41 5.29 -3.66
C ILE A 193 -1.70 6.11 -3.75
N VAL A 194 -2.76 5.68 -3.06
CA VAL A 194 -4.03 6.42 -3.01
C VAL A 194 -3.85 7.65 -2.12
N THR A 195 -3.27 7.47 -0.94
CA THR A 195 -3.09 8.55 0.04
C THR A 195 -2.08 9.59 -0.42
N MET A 196 -0.97 9.20 -1.04
CA MET A 196 0.03 10.15 -1.55
C MET A 196 -0.56 11.09 -2.60
N ARG A 197 -1.55 10.64 -3.39
CA ARG A 197 -2.24 11.49 -4.37
C ARG A 197 -3.15 12.52 -3.70
N ILE A 198 -3.82 12.13 -2.63
CA ILE A 198 -4.64 13.05 -1.82
C ILE A 198 -3.73 14.08 -1.16
N ILE A 199 -2.66 13.63 -0.50
CA ILE A 199 -1.67 14.50 0.13
C ILE A 199 -1.03 15.44 -0.90
N GLY A 200 -0.59 14.92 -2.05
CA GLY A 200 0.04 15.71 -3.10
C GLY A 200 -0.90 16.77 -3.69
N PHE A 201 -2.18 16.45 -3.88
CA PHE A 201 -3.16 17.44 -4.33
C PHE A 201 -3.39 18.54 -3.29
N LEU A 202 -3.49 18.19 -2.00
CA LEU A 202 -3.64 19.20 -0.95
C LEU A 202 -2.35 20.04 -0.80
N ALA A 203 -1.19 19.40 -0.87
CA ALA A 203 0.11 20.06 -0.76
C ALA A 203 0.29 21.07 -1.91
N VAL A 204 -0.02 20.70 -3.15
CA VAL A 204 0.16 21.62 -4.28
C VAL A 204 -0.75 22.85 -4.19
N MET A 205 -1.95 22.70 -3.62
CA MET A 205 -2.86 23.82 -3.37
C MET A 205 -2.31 24.76 -2.29
N ILE A 206 -1.72 24.20 -1.23
CA ILE A 206 -1.11 24.99 -0.15
C ILE A 206 0.14 25.73 -0.64
N THR A 207 0.94 25.10 -1.49
CA THR A 207 2.21 25.65 -1.97
C THR A 207 2.07 26.47 -3.24
N ALA A 208 0.85 26.67 -3.77
CA ALA A 208 0.64 27.33 -5.06
C ALA A 208 1.16 28.77 -5.10
N ASP A 209 1.08 29.49 -3.97
CA ASP A 209 1.55 30.87 -3.82
C ASP A 209 2.96 30.95 -3.19
N SER A 210 3.69 29.84 -3.12
CA SER A 210 5.05 29.78 -2.56
C SER A 210 6.12 29.97 -3.63
N ASP A 211 7.32 30.40 -3.22
CA ASP A 211 8.49 30.55 -4.10
C ASP A 211 9.23 29.21 -4.31
N TYR A 212 8.49 28.17 -4.70
CA TYR A 212 9.08 26.89 -5.10
C TYR A 212 9.36 26.87 -6.60
N TYR A 213 10.47 26.21 -6.95
CA TYR A 213 10.91 26.04 -8.32
C TYR A 213 11.31 24.60 -8.57
N GLN A 214 11.13 24.16 -9.81
CA GLN A 214 11.58 22.85 -10.28
C GLN A 214 12.41 22.98 -11.55
N VAL A 215 13.39 22.10 -11.69
CA VAL A 215 14.23 22.03 -12.88
C VAL A 215 13.56 21.15 -13.91
N LYS A 216 13.51 21.60 -15.17
CA LYS A 216 12.92 20.82 -16.28
C LYS A 216 13.79 20.90 -17.54
N GLN A 217 13.82 19.79 -18.29
CA GLN A 217 14.51 19.71 -19.58
C GLN A 217 13.78 20.54 -20.64
N CYS A 218 14.52 21.29 -21.46
CA CYS A 218 13.96 22.06 -22.56
C CYS A 218 13.22 21.19 -23.59
N ALA A 219 13.70 19.96 -23.85
CA ALA A 219 12.99 19.01 -24.70
C ALA A 219 11.61 18.61 -24.17
N VAL A 220 11.44 18.56 -22.85
CA VAL A 220 10.14 18.26 -22.22
C VAL A 220 9.22 19.48 -22.30
N LEU A 221 9.76 20.70 -22.19
CA LEU A 221 8.99 21.93 -22.41
C LEU A 221 8.53 22.03 -23.87
N ASP A 222 9.43 21.80 -24.82
CA ASP A 222 9.10 21.73 -26.24
C ASP A 222 7.95 20.76 -26.51
N PHE A 223 8.01 19.55 -25.93
CA PHE A 223 6.92 18.59 -26.00
C PHE A 223 5.60 19.09 -25.37
N ILE A 224 5.65 19.73 -24.19
CA ILE A 224 4.46 20.28 -23.52
C ILE A 224 3.75 21.32 -24.38
N PHE A 225 4.51 22.14 -25.10
CA PHE A 225 4.00 23.19 -25.97
C PHE A 225 3.84 22.74 -27.43
N SER A 226 3.73 21.43 -27.67
CA SER A 226 3.47 20.87 -29.00
C SER A 226 4.49 21.31 -30.06
N HIS A 227 5.76 21.36 -29.68
CA HIS A 227 6.89 21.78 -30.52
C HIS A 227 6.82 23.23 -31.02
N ASN A 228 6.09 24.10 -30.29
CA ASN A 228 6.04 25.53 -30.59
C ASN A 228 7.24 26.28 -29.98
N GLN A 229 8.33 26.34 -30.74
CA GLN A 229 9.58 27.01 -30.35
C GLN A 229 9.37 28.45 -29.88
N THR A 230 8.62 29.26 -30.64
CA THR A 230 8.40 30.68 -30.32
C THR A 230 7.80 30.84 -28.93
N LYS A 231 6.79 30.02 -28.61
CA LYS A 231 6.13 30.05 -27.30
C LYS A 231 7.06 29.59 -26.17
N VAL A 232 7.90 28.59 -26.41
CA VAL A 232 8.86 28.11 -25.41
C VAL A 232 9.91 29.17 -25.11
N ILE A 233 10.46 29.83 -26.14
CA ILE A 233 11.48 30.87 -25.97
C ILE A 233 10.91 32.12 -25.31
N ASP A 234 9.67 32.49 -25.62
CA ASP A 234 8.97 33.63 -25.01
C ASP A 234 8.78 33.42 -23.49
N LEU A 235 8.34 32.23 -23.08
CA LEU A 235 8.10 31.91 -21.67
C LEU A 235 9.38 31.50 -20.92
N TYR A 236 10.31 30.84 -21.62
CA TYR A 236 11.52 30.24 -21.05
C TYR A 236 12.73 30.52 -21.96
N PRO A 237 13.23 31.77 -21.98
CA PRO A 237 14.33 32.19 -22.88
C PRO A 237 15.62 31.40 -22.64
N GLY A 238 15.78 30.81 -21.45
CA GLY A 238 16.88 29.90 -21.13
C GLY A 238 16.96 28.65 -22.03
N CYS A 239 15.93 28.32 -22.81
CA CYS A 239 15.96 27.21 -23.76
C CYS A 239 16.58 27.55 -25.13
N GLY A 240 17.13 28.75 -25.33
CA GLY A 240 17.79 29.13 -26.59
C GLY A 240 18.87 28.14 -27.05
N GLY A 241 19.72 27.69 -26.12
CA GLY A 241 20.80 26.72 -26.38
C GLY A 241 20.32 25.31 -26.79
N TYR A 242 19.07 24.94 -26.45
CA TYR A 242 18.47 23.70 -26.89
C TYR A 242 18.11 23.75 -28.39
N TYR A 243 17.49 24.85 -28.84
CA TYR A 243 17.09 25.02 -30.24
C TYR A 243 18.25 25.36 -31.17
N SER A 244 19.31 26.02 -30.68
CA SER A 244 20.54 26.25 -31.46
C SER A 244 21.35 24.97 -31.69
N GLY A 245 21.04 23.89 -30.96
CA GLY A 245 21.78 22.63 -30.99
C GLY A 245 23.07 22.63 -30.16
N GLU A 246 23.40 23.74 -29.49
CA GLU A 246 24.59 23.87 -28.65
C GLU A 246 24.54 22.97 -27.41
N SER A 247 23.35 22.81 -26.82
CA SER A 247 23.14 22.01 -25.61
C SER A 247 21.79 21.27 -25.65
N PRO A 248 21.71 20.10 -26.31
CA PRO A 248 20.47 19.31 -26.40
C PRO A 248 19.92 18.83 -25.04
N GLY A 249 20.78 18.74 -24.02
CA GLY A 249 20.42 18.34 -22.66
C GLY A 249 20.10 19.50 -21.71
N LEU A 250 19.88 20.71 -22.22
CA LEU A 250 19.73 21.92 -21.42
C LEU A 250 18.49 21.84 -20.50
N ASN A 251 18.66 22.34 -19.27
CA ASN A 251 17.63 22.41 -18.26
C ASN A 251 17.40 23.86 -17.85
N VAL A 252 16.16 24.19 -17.49
CA VAL A 252 15.75 25.50 -17.00
C VAL A 252 14.92 25.36 -15.72
N ILE A 253 14.87 26.42 -14.93
CA ILE A 253 14.02 26.51 -13.73
C ILE A 253 12.61 26.94 -14.11
N ILE A 254 11.61 26.33 -13.48
CA ILE A 254 10.19 26.59 -13.70
C ILE A 254 9.56 26.87 -12.34
N HIS A 255 8.81 27.96 -12.24
CA HIS A 255 8.06 28.28 -11.02
C HIS A 255 6.95 27.25 -10.79
N SER A 256 6.81 26.81 -9.55
CA SER A 256 5.83 25.79 -9.14
C SER A 256 4.52 26.46 -8.74
N ASN A 257 3.64 26.68 -9.72
CA ASN A 257 2.34 27.30 -9.48
C ASN A 257 1.21 26.46 -10.07
N TYR A 258 0.35 25.91 -9.21
CA TYR A 258 -0.82 25.12 -9.63
C TYR A 258 -1.99 25.98 -10.13
N HIS A 259 -2.11 27.22 -9.65
CA HIS A 259 -3.12 28.17 -10.09
C HIS A 259 -2.76 28.86 -11.41
N ALA A 260 -1.52 28.70 -11.87
CA ALA A 260 -1.10 29.21 -13.16
C ALA A 260 -1.87 28.57 -14.33
N HIS A 261 -2.03 29.33 -15.41
CA HIS A 261 -2.61 28.82 -16.66
C HIS A 261 -1.57 28.08 -17.52
N GLN A 262 -0.29 28.06 -17.13
CA GLN A 262 0.78 27.44 -17.89
C GLN A 262 0.97 25.96 -17.53
N PRO A 263 0.89 25.01 -18.50
CA PRO A 263 1.01 23.59 -18.21
C PRO A 263 2.35 23.18 -17.57
N ALA A 264 3.43 23.89 -17.90
CA ALA A 264 4.75 23.64 -17.33
C ALA A 264 4.82 23.97 -15.83
N GLU A 265 4.19 25.07 -15.39
CA GLU A 265 4.12 25.50 -13.99
C GLU A 265 3.21 24.58 -13.18
N ILE A 266 2.05 24.18 -13.72
CA ILE A 266 1.17 23.19 -13.09
C ILE A 266 1.94 21.88 -12.85
N ALA A 267 2.71 21.43 -13.84
CA ALA A 267 3.53 20.25 -13.71
C ALA A 267 4.62 20.42 -12.63
N ALA A 268 5.32 21.55 -12.63
CA ALA A 268 6.32 21.89 -11.61
C ALA A 268 5.71 21.94 -10.20
N GLY A 269 4.48 22.42 -10.06
CA GLY A 269 3.71 22.37 -8.82
C GLY A 269 3.59 20.94 -8.31
N PHE A 270 3.01 20.04 -9.10
CA PHE A 270 2.85 18.64 -8.68
C PHE A 270 4.18 17.96 -8.37
N THR A 271 5.21 18.12 -9.22
CA THR A 271 6.50 17.46 -8.99
C THR A 271 7.21 17.96 -7.74
N SER A 272 6.98 19.21 -7.33
CA SER A 272 7.61 19.80 -6.12
C SER A 272 7.13 19.21 -4.80
N VAL A 273 5.92 18.64 -4.76
CA VAL A 273 5.31 18.12 -3.53
C VAL A 273 5.16 16.59 -3.52
N PHE A 274 5.31 15.95 -4.69
CA PHE A 274 4.95 14.55 -4.86
C PHE A 274 5.85 13.59 -4.07
N ASP A 275 7.14 13.90 -3.98
CA ASP A 275 8.13 13.09 -3.27
C ASP A 275 7.92 13.14 -1.75
N ALA A 276 7.75 14.33 -1.18
CA ALA A 276 7.42 14.53 0.23
C ALA A 276 6.08 13.88 0.59
N GLY A 277 5.06 14.06 -0.27
CA GLY A 277 3.76 13.42 -0.11
C GLY A 277 3.82 11.88 -0.16
N SER A 278 4.70 11.34 -1.00
CA SER A 278 4.94 9.89 -1.11
C SER A 278 5.57 9.32 0.16
N TRP A 279 6.58 9.98 0.71
CA TRP A 279 7.21 9.57 1.97
C TRP A 279 6.25 9.66 3.15
N LEU A 280 5.52 10.77 3.29
CA LEU A 280 4.54 10.95 4.36
C LEU A 280 3.46 9.87 4.29
N ALA A 281 2.91 9.60 3.10
CA ALA A 281 1.93 8.54 2.91
C ALA A 281 2.49 7.16 3.28
N LEU A 282 3.72 6.85 2.85
CA LEU A 282 4.35 5.56 3.14
C LEU A 282 4.54 5.34 4.64
N VAL A 283 5.02 6.36 5.37
CA VAL A 283 5.20 6.30 6.83
C VAL A 283 3.85 6.09 7.54
N ILE A 284 2.80 6.81 7.14
CA ILE A 284 1.46 6.63 7.70
C ILE A 284 1.01 5.17 7.54
N HIS A 285 1.17 4.58 6.36
CA HIS A 285 0.76 3.19 6.11
C HIS A 285 1.61 2.18 6.86
N ALA A 286 2.92 2.44 6.99
CA ALA A 286 3.84 1.62 7.77
C ALA A 286 3.44 1.57 9.25
N VAL A 287 3.10 2.73 9.84
CA VAL A 287 2.67 2.80 11.24
C VAL A 287 1.29 2.18 11.44
N LEU A 288 0.32 2.50 10.56
CA LEU A 288 -1.06 2.04 10.71
C LEU A 288 -1.21 0.52 10.65
N VAL A 289 -0.44 -0.17 9.79
CA VAL A 289 -0.53 -1.63 9.70
C VAL A 289 0.02 -2.32 10.96
N GLU A 290 1.11 -1.82 11.53
CA GLU A 290 1.65 -2.36 12.77
C GLU A 290 0.72 -2.09 13.95
N LEU A 291 0.14 -0.89 14.02
CA LEU A 291 -0.89 -0.57 15.01
C LEU A 291 -2.08 -1.53 14.90
N TYR A 292 -2.59 -1.78 13.69
CA TYR A 292 -3.69 -2.72 13.47
C TYR A 292 -3.33 -4.15 13.89
N LEU A 293 -2.12 -4.61 13.59
CA LEU A 293 -1.64 -5.92 13.97
C LEU A 293 -1.53 -6.09 15.49
N HIS A 294 -0.98 -5.08 16.19
CA HIS A 294 -0.89 -5.08 17.65
C HIS A 294 -2.24 -4.97 18.34
N LEU A 295 -3.24 -4.32 17.72
CA LEU A 295 -4.61 -4.22 18.23
C LEU A 295 -5.47 -5.46 17.92
N THR A 296 -4.94 -6.47 17.21
CA THR A 296 -5.68 -7.70 16.87
C THR A 296 -5.02 -9.01 17.37
N PRO A 297 -4.56 -9.09 18.64
CA PRO A 297 -3.80 -10.24 19.14
C PRO A 297 -4.63 -11.53 19.20
N ALA A 298 -5.92 -11.42 19.53
CA ALA A 298 -6.82 -12.59 19.63
C ALA A 298 -7.00 -13.31 18.27
N GLU A 299 -7.04 -12.56 17.16
CA GLU A 299 -7.12 -13.15 15.82
C GLU A 299 -5.80 -13.85 15.47
N SER A 300 -4.67 -13.22 15.79
CA SER A 300 -3.33 -13.80 15.58
C SER A 300 -3.14 -15.11 16.34
N GLU A 301 -3.54 -15.15 17.61
CA GLU A 301 -3.48 -16.35 18.46
C GLU A 301 -4.44 -17.45 17.98
N CYS A 302 -5.65 -17.10 17.54
CA CYS A 302 -6.58 -18.06 16.94
C CYS A 302 -5.98 -18.71 15.68
N LEU A 303 -5.42 -17.91 14.78
CA LEU A 303 -4.78 -18.41 13.57
C LEU A 303 -3.53 -19.23 13.88
N ARG A 304 -2.77 -18.85 14.91
CA ARG A 304 -1.60 -19.59 15.37
C ARG A 304 -1.94 -21.03 15.78
N ARG A 305 -3.05 -21.22 16.50
CA ARG A 305 -3.55 -22.56 16.87
C ARG A 305 -3.93 -23.39 15.65
N ILE A 306 -4.58 -22.77 14.66
CA ILE A 306 -4.91 -23.43 13.39
C ILE A 306 -3.62 -23.81 12.63
N SER A 307 -2.62 -22.93 12.60
CA SER A 307 -1.31 -23.21 12.00
C SER A 307 -0.64 -24.40 12.67
N TYR A 308 -0.59 -24.43 14.00
CA TYR A 308 -0.04 -25.54 14.77
C TYR A 308 -0.72 -26.87 14.42
N GLN A 309 -2.05 -26.92 14.44
CA GLN A 309 -2.80 -28.14 14.10
C GLN A 309 -2.47 -28.62 12.69
N ARG A 310 -2.48 -27.73 11.69
CA ARG A 310 -2.17 -28.10 10.30
C ARG A 310 -0.75 -28.57 10.10
N GLN A 311 0.19 -28.04 10.88
CA GLN A 311 1.59 -28.46 10.82
C GLN A 311 1.78 -29.85 11.40
N LEU A 312 1.07 -30.19 12.47
CA LEU A 312 1.02 -31.56 13.00
C LEU A 312 0.41 -32.53 11.99
N GLU A 313 -0.73 -32.17 11.39
CA GLU A 313 -1.37 -32.96 10.32
C GLU A 313 -0.44 -33.18 9.11
N ALA A 314 0.44 -32.22 8.83
CA ALA A 314 1.45 -32.31 7.78
C ALA A 314 2.75 -33.01 8.21
N GLY A 315 2.84 -33.53 9.44
CA GLY A 315 4.03 -34.24 9.96
C GLY A 315 5.26 -33.34 10.15
N MET A 316 5.07 -32.03 10.37
CA MET A 316 6.19 -31.10 10.55
C MET A 316 6.82 -31.24 11.94
N LYS A 317 8.16 -31.38 11.99
CA LYS A 317 8.92 -31.56 13.25
C LYS A 317 8.77 -30.42 14.26
N ASN A 318 8.65 -29.18 13.78
CA ASN A 318 8.59 -27.97 14.61
C ASN A 318 7.23 -27.28 14.44
N ALA A 319 6.15 -28.00 14.75
CA ALA A 319 4.80 -27.43 14.72
C ALA A 319 4.68 -26.26 15.70
N GLY A 320 3.87 -25.26 15.35
CA GLY A 320 3.82 -23.97 16.03
C GLY A 320 4.99 -23.08 15.65
N ASN A 321 6.22 -23.58 15.62
CA ASN A 321 7.42 -22.74 15.43
C ASN A 321 8.01 -22.75 14.00
N ALA A 322 7.32 -23.30 13.00
CA ALA A 322 7.74 -23.21 11.59
C ALA A 322 7.69 -21.76 11.06
N GLY A 323 8.22 -21.48 9.87
CA GLY A 323 8.09 -20.15 9.22
C GLY A 323 8.94 -19.04 9.85
N LEU A 324 8.49 -17.78 9.76
CA LEU A 324 9.15 -16.57 10.28
C LEU A 324 8.55 -16.16 11.62
N THR A 325 8.81 -16.94 12.65
CA THR A 325 8.27 -16.74 13.98
C THR A 325 9.34 -16.11 14.86
N VAL A 326 8.94 -15.24 15.80
CA VAL A 326 9.89 -14.60 16.72
C VAL A 326 10.60 -15.66 17.57
N GLN A 327 9.93 -16.78 17.86
CA GLN A 327 10.50 -17.91 18.59
C GLN A 327 11.60 -18.66 17.82
N ARG A 328 11.62 -18.53 16.49
CA ARG A 328 12.61 -19.21 15.64
C ARG A 328 13.75 -18.29 15.22
N LEU A 329 13.45 -17.01 15.04
CA LEU A 329 14.41 -16.02 14.50
C LEU A 329 14.88 -14.99 15.53
N GLY A 330 14.12 -14.81 16.61
CA GLY A 330 14.43 -13.92 17.72
C GLY A 330 14.61 -14.68 19.03
N ASP A 331 14.40 -13.98 20.13
CA ASP A 331 14.67 -14.41 21.51
C ASP A 331 13.42 -14.75 22.32
N ALA A 332 12.26 -14.87 21.65
CA ALA A 332 11.00 -15.20 22.33
C ALA A 332 10.95 -16.68 22.75
N GLU A 333 10.36 -16.94 23.92
CA GLU A 333 10.09 -18.30 24.38
C GLU A 333 9.24 -19.10 23.37
N PRO A 334 9.47 -20.42 23.21
CA PRO A 334 8.69 -21.25 22.31
C PRO A 334 7.19 -21.10 22.54
N TRP A 335 6.43 -20.94 21.45
CA TRP A 335 4.98 -20.88 21.56
C TRP A 335 4.46 -22.28 21.90
N LEU A 336 3.65 -22.37 22.96
CA LEU A 336 3.00 -23.59 23.41
C LEU A 336 1.48 -23.44 23.22
N PRO A 337 0.78 -24.48 22.75
CA PRO A 337 -0.67 -24.49 22.71
C PRO A 337 -1.24 -24.47 24.15
N PRO A 338 -2.47 -23.97 24.37
CA PRO A 338 -3.04 -23.79 25.71
C PRO A 338 -3.03 -25.04 26.59
N ALA A 339 -3.20 -26.23 26.01
CA ALA A 339 -3.17 -27.49 26.76
C ALA A 339 -1.78 -27.80 27.32
N GLU A 340 -0.72 -27.51 26.55
CA GLU A 340 0.68 -27.70 26.97
C GLU A 340 1.12 -26.59 27.93
N LEU A 341 0.64 -25.35 27.75
CA LEU A 341 0.87 -24.25 28.70
C LEU A 341 0.35 -24.60 30.09
N LEU A 342 -0.91 -25.07 30.19
CA LEU A 342 -1.50 -25.47 31.46
C LEU A 342 -0.72 -26.60 32.14
N GLN A 343 -0.21 -27.57 31.39
CA GLN A 343 0.65 -28.62 31.93
C GLN A 343 2.00 -28.08 32.42
N SER A 344 2.60 -27.13 31.69
CA SER A 344 3.87 -26.51 32.07
C SER A 344 3.75 -25.64 33.33
N GLU A 345 2.62 -24.95 33.51
CA GLU A 345 2.33 -24.14 34.70
C GLU A 345 2.05 -25.02 35.92
N HIS A 346 1.31 -26.12 35.74
CA HIS A 346 1.06 -27.10 36.81
C HIS A 346 2.33 -27.89 37.20
N GLY A 347 3.28 -28.07 36.27
CA GLY A 347 4.58 -28.66 36.57
C GLY A 347 5.55 -27.73 37.29
N ARG A 348 5.25 -26.43 37.38
CA ARG A 348 6.07 -25.40 38.05
C ARG A 348 5.60 -25.05 39.47
N THR A 349 4.47 -25.58 39.96
CA THR A 349 4.12 -25.41 41.39
C THR A 349 5.20 -26.06 42.26
N PRO A 350 5.80 -25.36 43.24
CA PRO A 350 6.81 -25.95 44.10
C PRO A 350 6.19 -27.12 44.87
N SER A 351 6.86 -28.26 44.84
CA SER A 351 6.62 -29.32 45.82
C SER A 351 6.69 -28.74 47.22
N SER A 352 5.63 -28.91 48.01
CA SER A 352 5.54 -28.49 49.41
C SER A 352 6.34 -29.39 50.36
N ASP A 353 7.55 -29.78 49.96
CA ASP A 353 8.46 -30.59 50.78
C ASP A 353 9.73 -29.79 51.13
N GLU A 354 9.55 -28.67 51.82
CA GLU A 354 10.55 -28.18 52.78
C GLU A 354 10.09 -28.56 54.18
N ASN A 355 10.31 -29.82 54.54
CA ASN A 355 10.33 -30.19 55.94
C ASN A 355 11.56 -31.08 56.19
N MET A 356 12.60 -30.49 56.78
CA MET A 356 13.45 -31.16 57.77
C MET A 356 14.51 -30.19 58.30
N GLY A 357 14.41 -29.83 59.58
CA GLY A 357 15.50 -29.14 60.25
C GLY A 357 15.21 -28.50 61.61
N GLU A 358 14.33 -29.06 62.44
CA GLU A 358 14.39 -28.79 63.88
C GLU A 358 15.80 -29.18 64.40
N LYS A 359 16.60 -28.19 64.77
CA LYS A 359 17.66 -28.37 65.76
C LYS A 359 17.40 -27.39 66.90
N GLY A 360 16.83 -27.93 67.97
CA GLY A 360 16.88 -27.32 69.29
C GLY A 360 18.34 -27.13 69.71
N VAL A 361 18.63 -25.96 70.25
CA VAL A 361 19.80 -25.74 71.11
C VAL A 361 19.26 -25.03 72.36
N GLY A 362 19.22 -25.79 73.45
CA GLY A 362 19.08 -25.26 74.79
C GLY A 362 20.42 -24.73 75.32
N ALA A 363 20.30 -23.88 76.35
CA ALA A 363 21.26 -23.54 77.42
C ALA A 363 22.75 -23.45 77.00
N VAL A 364 23.38 -22.28 77.10
CA VAL A 364 23.86 -21.59 78.32
C VAL A 364 24.20 -20.15 77.96
#